data_AF-A0A6G0WTE3-F1
#
_entry.id   AF-A0A6G0WTE3-F1
#
_cell.length_a   1.000
_cell.length_b   1.000
_cell.length_c   1.000
_cell.angle_alpha   90.00
_cell.angle_beta   90.00
_cell.angle_gamma   90.00
#
_symmetry.space_group_name_H-M   'P 1'
#
loop_
_entity.id
_entity.type
_entity.pdbx_description
1 polymer ?
#
loop_
_entity_poly.entity_id
_entity_poly.type
_entity_poly.pdbx_seq_one_letter_code
_entity_poly.pdbx_strand_id
1 'polypeptide(L)'
;MYPQSFTNKVKEEKVNYVEVRSNLNLIDNIKQWVNEYRTLTNTHWVARSSIPLGTKMLCSKKYVCHHSGFQKVPKEENKKGNSKNAMC
;
A
#
# COMPACT_ATOMS: atom_id res chain seq x y z
N MET A 1 8.30 -7.49 -6.55
CA MET A 1 9.51 -7.01 -5.84
C MET A 1 9.15 -6.70 -4.39
N TYR A 2 10.03 -7.03 -3.45
CA TYR A 2 9.82 -6.83 -2.00
C TYR A 2 10.86 -5.86 -1.41
N PRO A 3 10.52 -5.16 -0.29
CA PRO A 3 11.44 -4.26 0.42
C PRO A 3 12.78 -4.92 0.75
N GLN A 4 13.91 -4.35 0.34
CA GLN A 4 15.23 -4.98 0.54
C GLN A 4 15.80 -4.76 1.93
N SER A 5 15.27 -3.78 2.68
CA SER A 5 15.70 -3.52 4.07
C SER A 5 15.33 -4.63 5.05
N PHE A 6 14.54 -5.62 4.62
CA PHE A 6 14.06 -6.71 5.45
C PHE A 6 14.17 -8.06 4.73
N THR A 7 14.32 -9.13 5.50
CA THR A 7 14.31 -10.49 4.98
C THR A 7 12.86 -10.92 4.75
N ASN A 8 12.46 -10.99 3.48
CA ASN A 8 11.12 -11.41 3.07
C ASN A 8 11.15 -12.83 2.50
N LYS A 9 10.23 -13.68 2.96
CA LYS A 9 10.02 -15.02 2.43
C LYS A 9 8.57 -15.16 1.98
N VAL A 10 8.37 -15.58 0.73
CA VAL A 10 7.04 -15.96 0.25
C VAL A 10 6.69 -17.29 0.93
N LYS A 11 5.58 -17.31 1.66
CA LYS A 11 5.08 -18.51 2.31
C LYS A 11 4.10 -19.24 1.41
N GLU A 12 3.22 -18.49 0.74
CA GLU A 12 2.20 -19.05 -0.13
C GLU A 12 1.83 -18.05 -1.22
N GLU A 13 1.58 -18.54 -2.43
CA GLU A 13 1.09 -17.76 -3.56
C GLU A 13 -0.23 -18.39 -4.02
N LYS A 14 -1.33 -17.63 -3.90
CA LYS A 14 -2.65 -18.03 -4.38
C LYS A 14 -3.07 -17.09 -5.49
N VAL A 15 -4.09 -17.53 -6.24
CA VAL A 15 -4.68 -16.76 -7.36
C VAL A 15 -5.03 -15.32 -6.95
N ASN A 16 -5.50 -15.10 -5.71
CA ASN A 16 -6.01 -13.80 -5.26
C ASN A 16 -5.07 -13.02 -4.33
N TYR A 17 -4.07 -13.68 -3.73
CA TYR A 17 -3.17 -13.03 -2.78
C TYR A 17 -1.84 -13.79 -2.64
N VAL A 18 -0.83 -13.07 -2.18
CA VAL A 18 0.49 -13.62 -1.82
C VAL A 18 0.70 -13.42 -0.32
N GLU A 19 1.01 -14.49 0.41
CA GLU A 19 1.39 -14.41 1.82
C GLU A 19 2.91 -14.30 1.93
N VAL A 20 3.38 -13.18 2.49
CA VAL A 20 4.81 -12.90 2.72
C VAL A 20 5.07 -12.81 4.21
N ARG A 21 6.14 -13.48 4.66
CA ARG A 21 6.65 -13.36 6.03
C ARG A 21 7.94 -12.55 6.04
N SER A 22 7.98 -11.55 6.91
CA SER A 22 9.10 -10.62 7.04
C SER A 22 9.56 -10.55 8.49
N ASN A 23 10.85 -10.36 8.73
CA ASN A 23 11.46 -10.27 10.07
C ASN A 23 11.23 -8.88 10.72
N LEU A 24 9.97 -8.48 10.86
CA LEU A 24 9.57 -7.17 11.41
C LEU A 24 9.32 -7.28 12.91
N ASN A 25 10.19 -6.68 13.72
CA ASN A 25 10.11 -6.77 15.19
C ASN A 25 9.53 -5.50 15.85
N LEU A 26 9.50 -4.37 15.14
CA LEU A 26 9.06 -3.07 15.67
C LEU A 26 7.99 -2.46 14.76
N ILE A 27 7.12 -1.62 15.34
CA ILE A 27 6.11 -0.87 14.59
C ILE A 27 6.74 0.01 13.51
N ASP A 28 7.89 0.62 13.79
CA ASP A 28 8.58 1.46 12.80
C ASP A 28 9.14 0.64 11.63
N ASN A 29 9.56 -0.61 11.87
CA ASN A 29 9.93 -1.54 10.81
C ASN A 29 8.73 -1.85 9.91
N ILE A 30 7.53 -1.99 10.49
CA ILE A 30 6.29 -2.20 9.71
C ILE A 30 6.00 -0.97 8.84
N LYS A 31 6.09 0.25 9.40
CA LYS A 31 5.89 1.49 8.62
C LYS A 31 6.90 1.61 7.49
N GLN A 32 8.18 1.30 7.75
CA GLN A 32 9.24 1.32 6.76
C GLN A 32 8.98 0.29 5.66
N TRP A 33 8.67 -0.96 6.02
CA TRP A 33 8.34 -2.02 5.07
C TRP A 33 7.20 -1.62 4.14
N VAL A 34 6.12 -1.08 4.73
CA VAL A 34 4.96 -0.59 3.97
C VAL A 34 5.37 0.55 3.04
N ASN A 35 6.18 1.52 3.51
CA ASN A 35 6.66 2.64 2.67
C ASN A 35 7.57 2.19 1.52
N GLU A 36 8.45 1.23 1.74
CA GLU A 36 9.28 0.68 0.67
C GLU A 36 8.41 -0.08 -0.34
N TYR A 37 7.50 -0.92 0.14
CA TYR A 37 6.63 -1.71 -0.72
C TYR A 37 5.69 -0.83 -1.56
N ARG A 38 5.12 0.23 -0.96
CA ARG A 38 4.29 1.21 -1.65
C ARG A 38 5.05 1.88 -2.80
N THR A 39 6.33 2.17 -2.59
CA THR A 39 7.20 2.83 -3.58
C THR A 39 7.55 1.86 -4.71
N LEU A 40 7.94 0.63 -4.38
CA LEU A 40 8.28 -0.42 -5.34
C LEU A 40 7.10 -0.81 -6.23
N THR A 41 5.90 -0.84 -5.67
CA THR A 41 4.69 -1.28 -6.40
C THR A 41 3.84 -0.13 -6.91
N ASN A 42 4.26 1.12 -6.67
CA ASN A 42 3.47 2.33 -6.92
C ASN A 42 2.03 2.21 -6.41
N THR A 43 1.88 1.67 -5.19
CA THR A 43 0.60 1.51 -4.52
C THR A 43 0.53 2.42 -3.29
N HIS A 44 -0.69 2.74 -2.85
CA HIS A 44 -0.91 3.49 -1.61
C HIS A 44 -1.35 2.55 -0.50
N TRP A 45 -0.60 2.56 0.61
CA TRP A 45 -0.91 1.81 1.82
C TRP A 45 -0.93 2.79 3.00
N VAL A 46 -1.92 2.63 3.89
CA VAL A 46 -2.01 3.42 5.12
C VAL A 46 -1.71 2.50 6.30
N ALA A 47 -0.55 2.66 6.92
CA ALA A 47 -0.21 2.02 8.19
C ALA A 47 -0.58 2.97 9.33
N ARG A 48 -1.75 2.77 9.96
CA ARG A 48 -2.15 3.56 11.15
C ARG A 48 -1.62 2.90 12.40
N SER A 49 -1.04 3.71 13.30
CA SER A 49 -0.59 3.28 14.64
C SER A 49 -1.74 3.12 15.63
N SER A 50 -2.92 3.67 15.33
CA SER A 50 -4.09 3.55 16.20
C SER A 50 -4.74 2.17 16.01
N ILE A 51 -4.39 1.23 16.87
CA ILE A 51 -5.21 0.05 17.11
C ILE A 51 -5.82 0.21 18.51
N PRO A 52 -7.05 0.73 18.65
CA PRO A 52 -7.75 0.60 19.91
C PRO A 52 -8.11 -0.89 20.04
N LEU A 53 -7.31 -1.67 20.79
CA LEU A 53 -7.56 -3.06 21.22
C LEU A 53 -7.17 -4.24 20.28
N GLY A 54 -6.39 -4.06 19.22
CA GLY A 54 -6.13 -5.17 18.26
C GLY A 54 -4.70 -5.73 18.29
N THR A 55 -4.60 -7.06 18.16
CA THR A 55 -3.36 -7.85 18.04
C THR A 55 -2.68 -7.76 16.68
N LYS A 56 -3.26 -7.03 15.72
CA LYS A 56 -2.82 -7.01 14.30
C LYS A 56 -2.93 -5.61 13.71
N MET A 57 -1.89 -5.16 12.99
CA MET A 57 -1.96 -3.97 12.14
C MET A 57 -2.57 -4.32 10.78
N LEU A 58 -3.75 -3.78 10.49
CA LEU A 58 -4.35 -3.89 9.16
C LEU A 58 -3.85 -2.75 8.27
N CYS A 59 -3.07 -3.08 7.24
CA CYS A 59 -2.73 -2.16 6.16
C CYS A 59 -3.65 -2.47 4.97
N SER A 60 -4.45 -1.51 4.51
CA SER A 60 -5.35 -1.69 3.37
C SER A 60 -5.07 -0.66 2.27
N LYS A 61 -5.22 -1.11 1.02
CA LYS A 61 -5.22 -0.24 -0.16
C LYS A 61 -6.63 0.30 -0.35
N LYS A 62 -6.79 1.62 -0.25
CA LYS A 62 -8.06 2.28 -0.56
C LYS A 62 -8.05 2.75 -2.00
N TYR A 63 -9.00 2.28 -2.79
CA TYR A 63 -9.32 2.85 -4.10
C TYR A 63 -10.34 3.96 -3.86
N VAL A 64 -9.99 5.19 -4.21
CA VAL A 64 -10.93 6.32 -4.16
C VAL A 64 -11.35 6.62 -5.59
N CYS A 65 -12.58 6.22 -5.96
CA CYS A 65 -13.17 6.66 -7.21
C CYS A 65 -13.79 8.04 -7.02
N HIS A 66 -13.25 9.06 -7.69
CA HIS A 66 -13.90 10.35 -7.76
C HIS A 66 -14.91 10.35 -8.92
N HIS A 67 -16.19 10.09 -8.60
CA HIS A 67 -17.29 10.18 -9.58
C HIS A 67 -17.61 11.64 -9.99
N SER A 68 -17.11 12.64 -9.26
CA SER A 68 -17.27 14.04 -9.62
C SER A 68 -16.19 14.50 -10.62
N GLY A 69 -16.59 15.31 -11.60
CA GLY A 69 -15.64 16.04 -12.48
C GLY A 69 -14.89 17.17 -11.76
N PHE A 70 -15.20 17.40 -10.47
CA PHE A 70 -14.63 18.46 -9.66
C PHE A 70 -13.14 18.17 -9.38
N GLN A 71 -12.25 19.03 -9.88
CA GLN A 71 -10.79 18.93 -9.78
C GLN A 71 -10.11 17.76 -10.51
N LYS A 72 -10.71 17.22 -11.58
CA LYS A 72 -9.95 16.39 -12.52
C LYS A 72 -8.93 17.28 -13.24
N VAL A 73 -7.66 16.93 -13.14
CA VAL A 73 -6.59 17.63 -13.88
C VAL A 73 -6.58 17.15 -15.33
N PRO A 74 -6.17 17.98 -16.30
CA PRO A 74 -5.92 17.55 -17.67
C PRO A 74 -5.06 16.28 -17.70
N LYS A 75 -5.26 15.43 -18.72
CA LYS A 75 -4.60 14.11 -18.80
C LYS A 75 -3.07 14.24 -18.78
N GLU A 76 -2.58 15.34 -19.32
CA GLU A 76 -1.18 15.76 -19.43
C GLU A 76 -0.58 16.11 -18.07
N GLU A 77 -1.39 16.61 -17.14
CA GLU A 77 -0.99 17.02 -15.78
C GLU A 77 -1.23 15.91 -14.74
N ASN A 78 -1.73 14.76 -15.18
CA ASN A 78 -2.07 13.65 -14.31
C ASN A 78 -0.82 12.94 -13.80
N LYS A 79 -0.36 13.29 -12.59
CA LYS A 79 0.80 12.66 -11.94
C LYS A 79 0.50 11.19 -11.63
N LYS A 80 1.41 10.30 -12.06
CA LYS A 80 1.37 8.86 -11.79
C LYS A 80 1.30 8.60 -10.28
N GLY A 81 0.28 7.87 -9.82
CA GLY A 81 0.08 7.52 -8.41
C GLY A 81 -1.39 7.66 -7.98
N ASN A 82 -1.82 8.88 -7.63
CA ASN A 82 -3.19 9.21 -7.27
C ASN A 82 -3.92 9.88 -8.43
N SER A 83 -4.06 9.14 -9.54
CA SER A 83 -4.81 9.66 -10.69
C SER A 83 -6.26 9.93 -10.30
N LYS A 84 -6.64 11.20 -10.22
CA LYS A 84 -8.05 11.63 -10.13
C LYS A 84 -8.86 11.27 -11.38
N ASN A 85 -8.17 10.82 -12.43
CA ASN A 85 -8.73 10.38 -13.71
C ASN A 85 -8.79 8.85 -13.80
N ALA A 86 -8.83 8.13 -12.68
CA ALA A 86 -9.10 6.70 -12.73
C ALA A 86 -10.47 6.47 -13.38
N MET A 87 -10.50 5.70 -14.48
CA MET A 87 -11.73 5.25 -15.11
C MET A 87 -12.31 4.12 -14.26
N CYS A 88 -13.13 4.50 -13.31
CA CYS A 88 -14.22 3.68 -12.80
C CYS A 88 -15.53 4.28 -13.35
#